data_AF-A0A925ELH3-F1
#
_entry.id   AF-A0A925ELH3-F1
#
_cell.length_a   1.000
_cell.length_b   1.000
_cell.length_c   1.000
_cell.angle_alpha   90.00
_cell.angle_beta   90.00
_cell.angle_gamma   90.00
#
_symmetry.space_group_name_H-M   'P 1'
#
loop_
_entity.id
_entity.type
_entity.pdbx_description
1 polymer ?
#
loop_
_entity_poly.entity_id
_entity_poly.type
_entity_poly.pdbx_seq_one_letter_code
_entity_poly.pdbx_strand_id
1 'polypeptide(L)'
;MVSSRKLQYADRVALQQADQAIRKDVLRALVEIITNCNDSYSRLEHAGQSVDGEMIIDIQRKHKNSVIRVRDFAEGMTDIRMDKVVGTYGEATSGLKEDKHVRGMWGRGLKDSIFGLGYGYVHSFKGANFYSCSLLLKNGIPTFELSEPVRATVPLREKYGIPEGNGTIIEIIVSRDDVKVPQFDNFRNYLQRHFELRPIMSDPKRKIILREILPGEKIRHEHVLSYKSPRGEKVLNERIKISGHPATAKLEVFRSSIQLSTRSEEGDYADGGLLVISKATVISLTMLKFENDPYAGYFYGSIQCDYLHDLLKNDEPVLTATRDGINWTHPFAKALKLAVESKLEPLIEAERKHAVHDEQTNLDKQLRQKINHALHELNSIAFTELSDRRDDGIQRQIDLPPSGIGFSPERAYVQTGQTVTLTLLVELVEKGRAGATVTVVSNSAEIIVLNPQVVIHPHKNDPKIGQARVKVEGRQVGGEGTITAYLGKYRAQALVQVRSKKETMTVAPSRGSNTLFTDIHFDDRTDPRQRVYFDRVNSSIVIATAAPSVKIYLDKQNRLDTTVQGQVLLAELITEAVCREIARSGVERGKFLAPDGAEADAIHNHFIRLQNRYSHLIHEYIVTLE
;
A
#
# COMPACT_ATOMS: atom_id res chain seq x y z
N MET A 1 33.36 -7.29 -54.35
CA MET A 1 32.81 -7.91 -53.12
C MET A 1 32.63 -6.82 -52.09
N VAL A 2 31.41 -6.52 -51.68
CA VAL A 2 31.16 -5.57 -50.58
C VAL A 2 31.38 -6.35 -49.29
N SER A 3 32.45 -6.04 -48.54
CA SER A 3 32.68 -6.68 -47.24
C SER A 3 31.68 -6.11 -46.24
N SER A 4 30.65 -6.88 -45.92
CA SER A 4 29.81 -6.59 -44.76
C SER A 4 30.61 -6.93 -43.50
N ARG A 5 30.78 -5.94 -42.60
CA ARG A 5 31.32 -6.14 -41.25
C ARG A 5 30.19 -5.99 -40.24
N LYS A 6 30.16 -6.84 -39.21
CA LYS A 6 29.23 -6.70 -38.09
C LYS A 6 29.56 -5.39 -37.37
N LEU A 7 28.56 -4.54 -37.13
CA LEU A 7 28.73 -3.35 -36.30
C LEU A 7 29.16 -3.81 -34.90
N GLN A 8 30.29 -3.31 -34.42
CA GLN A 8 30.77 -3.60 -33.07
C GLN A 8 29.94 -2.80 -32.06
N TYR A 9 29.43 -3.49 -31.05
CA TYR A 9 28.69 -2.87 -29.96
C TYR A 9 29.67 -2.05 -29.12
N ALA A 10 29.48 -0.74 -29.03
CA ALA A 10 30.36 0.10 -28.22
C ALA A 10 30.05 -0.09 -26.73
N ASP A 11 31.08 -0.25 -25.90
CA ASP A 11 30.97 -0.47 -24.44
C ASP A 11 30.12 0.60 -23.72
N ARG A 12 30.07 1.81 -24.27
CA ARG A 12 29.21 2.91 -23.78
C ARG A 12 27.72 2.62 -23.88
N VAL A 13 27.28 1.81 -24.85
CA VAL A 13 25.87 1.48 -25.06
C VAL A 13 25.38 0.54 -23.96
N ALA A 14 26.19 -0.42 -23.53
CA ALA A 14 25.84 -1.34 -22.43
C ALA A 14 25.62 -0.59 -21.10
N LEU A 15 26.47 0.42 -20.81
CA LEU A 15 26.29 1.27 -19.63
C LEU A 15 25.06 2.16 -19.71
N GLN A 16 24.77 2.74 -20.89
CA GLN A 16 23.56 3.51 -21.10
C GLN A 16 22.30 2.66 -20.96
N GLN A 17 22.34 1.41 -21.45
CA GLN A 17 21.23 0.46 -21.29
C GLN A 17 21.03 0.09 -19.82
N ALA A 18 22.09 -0.23 -19.10
CA ALA A 18 22.02 -0.50 -17.67
C ALA A 18 21.45 0.70 -16.88
N ASP A 19 21.88 1.92 -17.21
CA ASP A 19 21.38 3.15 -16.59
C ASP A 19 19.88 3.39 -16.87
N GLN A 20 19.45 3.21 -18.12
CA GLN A 20 18.05 3.35 -18.53
C GLN A 20 17.13 2.26 -17.94
N ALA A 21 17.66 1.05 -17.78
CA ALA A 21 16.97 -0.10 -17.22
C ALA A 21 16.72 0.07 -15.72
N ILE A 22 17.76 0.40 -14.96
CA ILE A 22 17.70 0.50 -13.50
C ILE A 22 17.20 1.86 -13.04
N ARG A 23 17.40 2.92 -13.82
CA ARG A 23 16.96 4.30 -13.51
C ARG A 23 17.38 4.77 -12.13
N LYS A 24 18.58 4.36 -11.69
CA LYS A 24 19.15 4.72 -10.38
C LYS A 24 18.33 4.20 -9.19
N ASP A 25 17.47 3.22 -9.41
CA ASP A 25 16.61 2.62 -8.39
C ASP A 25 17.11 1.23 -7.99
N VAL A 26 17.53 1.12 -6.74
CA VAL A 26 18.02 -0.14 -6.16
C VAL A 26 16.94 -1.22 -6.16
N LEU A 27 15.67 -0.85 -5.99
CA LEU A 27 14.57 -1.80 -5.94
C LEU A 27 14.37 -2.50 -7.28
N ARG A 28 14.52 -1.76 -8.39
CA ARG A 28 14.48 -2.31 -9.75
C ARG A 28 15.55 -3.37 -9.99
N ALA A 29 16.77 -3.17 -9.48
CA ALA A 29 17.83 -4.16 -9.55
C ALA A 29 17.50 -5.41 -8.72
N LEU A 30 16.96 -5.22 -7.51
CA LEU A 30 16.58 -6.35 -6.66
C LEU A 30 15.43 -7.18 -7.21
N VAL A 31 14.48 -6.56 -7.90
CA VAL A 31 13.38 -7.27 -8.55
C VAL A 31 13.95 -8.34 -9.49
N GLU A 32 14.95 -8.00 -10.31
CA GLU A 32 15.59 -8.97 -11.23
C GLU A 32 16.37 -10.06 -10.48
N ILE A 33 17.03 -9.71 -9.38
CA ILE A 33 17.84 -10.69 -8.62
C ILE A 33 16.92 -11.68 -7.88
N ILE A 34 15.91 -11.19 -7.16
CA ILE A 34 14.94 -12.02 -6.42
C ILE A 34 14.23 -12.99 -7.36
N THR A 35 13.91 -12.51 -8.56
CA THR A 35 13.20 -13.32 -9.53
C THR A 35 14.10 -14.35 -10.21
N ASN A 36 15.37 -14.06 -10.43
CA ASN A 36 16.36 -15.07 -10.82
C ASN A 36 16.52 -16.16 -9.75
N CYS A 37 16.50 -15.78 -8.46
CA CYS A 37 16.46 -16.75 -7.35
C CYS A 37 15.19 -17.61 -7.42
N ASN A 38 14.02 -16.98 -7.61
CA ASN A 38 12.75 -17.69 -7.75
C ASN A 38 12.74 -18.68 -8.92
N ASP A 39 13.30 -18.29 -10.07
CA ASP A 39 13.40 -19.15 -11.25
C ASP A 39 14.33 -20.35 -10.98
N SER A 40 15.41 -20.14 -10.23
CA SER A 40 16.32 -21.20 -9.79
C SER A 40 15.60 -22.23 -8.91
N TYR A 41 14.85 -21.78 -7.91
CA TYR A 41 14.01 -22.68 -7.10
C TYR A 41 12.93 -23.37 -7.93
N SER A 42 12.26 -22.65 -8.81
CA SER A 42 11.21 -23.20 -9.66
C SER A 42 11.74 -24.32 -10.55
N ARG A 43 12.98 -24.23 -11.06
CA ARG A 43 13.61 -25.33 -11.83
C ARG A 43 13.83 -26.58 -10.97
N LEU A 44 14.28 -26.43 -9.74
CA LEU A 44 14.46 -27.55 -8.81
C LEU A 44 13.13 -28.21 -8.45
N GLU A 45 12.09 -27.42 -8.21
CA GLU A 45 10.74 -27.91 -7.94
C GLU A 45 10.15 -28.67 -9.13
N HIS A 46 10.32 -28.15 -10.35
CA HIS A 46 9.90 -28.85 -11.58
C HIS A 46 10.67 -30.16 -11.79
N ALA A 47 11.90 -30.26 -11.28
CA ALA A 47 12.68 -31.51 -11.25
C ALA A 47 12.27 -32.45 -10.09
N GLY A 48 11.26 -32.09 -9.30
CA GLY A 48 10.75 -32.89 -8.19
C GLY A 48 11.62 -32.83 -6.92
N GLN A 49 12.56 -31.87 -6.83
CA GLN A 49 13.40 -31.71 -5.65
C GLN A 49 12.66 -30.91 -4.56
N SER A 50 12.85 -31.32 -3.32
CA SER A 50 12.38 -30.56 -2.16
C SER A 50 13.34 -29.40 -1.89
N VAL A 51 12.80 -28.18 -1.86
CA VAL A 51 13.55 -26.94 -1.60
C VAL A 51 12.82 -26.13 -0.53
N ASP A 52 13.56 -25.33 0.24
CA ASP A 52 12.99 -24.42 1.26
C ASP A 52 12.51 -23.09 0.67
N GLY A 53 12.99 -22.73 -0.52
CA GLY A 53 12.71 -21.46 -1.19
C GLY A 53 13.23 -20.25 -0.44
N GLU A 54 14.29 -20.41 0.37
CA GLU A 54 14.83 -19.33 1.19
C GLU A 54 15.69 -18.36 0.37
N MET A 55 15.45 -17.07 0.51
CA MET A 55 16.26 -16.01 -0.10
C MET A 55 16.60 -14.99 0.96
N ILE A 56 17.86 -14.60 1.06
CA ILE A 56 18.30 -13.62 2.06
C ILE A 56 18.89 -12.40 1.37
N ILE A 57 18.36 -11.23 1.71
CA ILE A 57 18.75 -9.92 1.19
C ILE A 57 19.37 -9.14 2.35
N ASP A 58 20.67 -8.93 2.28
CA ASP A 58 21.43 -8.14 3.25
C ASP A 58 21.73 -6.76 2.69
N ILE A 59 21.45 -5.75 3.50
CA ILE A 59 21.75 -4.36 3.18
C ILE A 59 22.70 -3.81 4.24
N GLN A 60 23.92 -3.49 3.81
CA GLN A 60 24.88 -2.75 4.61
C GLN A 60 24.95 -1.30 4.09
N ARG A 61 24.18 -0.42 4.73
CA ARG A 61 24.14 1.00 4.36
C ARG A 61 25.41 1.72 4.82
N LYS A 62 26.05 2.44 3.91
CA LYS A 62 27.25 3.26 4.12
C LYS A 62 27.06 4.62 3.47
N HIS A 63 27.83 5.62 3.90
CA HIS A 63 27.82 6.95 3.28
C HIS A 63 28.22 6.89 1.79
N LYS A 64 29.20 6.04 1.46
CA LYS A 64 29.57 5.66 0.10
C LYS A 64 29.74 4.15 0.02
N ASN A 65 29.54 3.57 -1.16
CA ASN A 65 29.74 2.13 -1.39
C ASN A 65 28.89 1.26 -0.45
N SER A 66 27.60 1.58 -0.34
CA SER A 66 26.66 0.69 0.35
C SER A 66 26.70 -0.68 -0.32
N VAL A 67 26.58 -1.75 0.46
CA VAL A 67 26.66 -3.13 -0.04
C VAL A 67 25.29 -3.76 0.04
N ILE A 68 24.89 -4.41 -1.05
CA ILE A 68 23.67 -5.20 -1.12
C ILE A 68 24.07 -6.61 -1.51
N ARG A 69 23.70 -7.59 -0.69
CA ARG A 69 24.01 -8.99 -0.93
C ARG A 69 22.72 -9.79 -0.97
N VAL A 70 22.45 -10.46 -2.07
CA VAL A 70 21.32 -11.40 -2.19
C VAL A 70 21.88 -12.79 -2.30
N ARG A 71 21.39 -13.72 -1.49
CA ARG A 71 21.80 -15.12 -1.53
C ARG A 71 20.60 -16.06 -1.58
N ASP A 72 20.73 -17.12 -2.36
CA ASP A 72 19.81 -18.24 -2.43
C ASP A 72 20.56 -19.56 -2.17
N PHE A 73 19.79 -20.61 -1.87
CA PHE A 73 20.23 -21.97 -1.61
C PHE A 73 19.74 -22.93 -2.71
N ALA A 74 19.64 -22.42 -3.94
CA ALA A 74 19.07 -23.15 -5.08
C ALA A 74 20.17 -23.89 -5.88
N GLU A 75 20.13 -23.83 -7.23
CA GLU A 75 20.88 -24.76 -8.09
C GLU A 75 22.41 -24.58 -8.09
N GLY A 76 22.88 -23.37 -7.79
CA GLY A 76 24.27 -22.93 -7.98
C GLY A 76 24.77 -22.98 -9.44
N MET A 77 25.90 -22.35 -9.71
CA MET A 77 26.54 -22.24 -11.02
C MET A 77 27.98 -22.70 -10.97
N THR A 78 28.42 -23.37 -12.05
CA THR A 78 29.83 -23.63 -12.32
C THR A 78 30.44 -22.46 -13.09
N ASP A 79 31.75 -22.43 -13.22
CA ASP A 79 32.53 -21.55 -14.10
C ASP A 79 31.99 -21.50 -15.54
N ILE A 80 31.77 -22.66 -16.18
CA ILE A 80 31.24 -22.76 -17.55
C ILE A 80 29.85 -22.11 -17.64
N ARG A 81 28.99 -22.36 -16.65
CA ARG A 81 27.66 -21.74 -16.63
C ARG A 81 27.76 -20.24 -16.37
N MET A 82 28.64 -19.81 -15.48
CA MET A 82 28.84 -18.40 -15.12
C MET A 82 29.37 -17.59 -16.30
N ASP A 83 30.36 -18.09 -17.03
CA ASP A 83 30.85 -17.47 -18.27
C ASP A 83 29.73 -17.33 -19.32
N LYS A 84 28.94 -18.38 -19.49
CA LYS A 84 27.83 -18.42 -20.44
C LYS A 84 26.67 -17.49 -20.06
N VAL A 85 26.27 -17.41 -18.78
CA VAL A 85 25.07 -16.65 -18.38
C VAL A 85 25.38 -15.24 -17.87
N VAL A 86 26.58 -15.02 -17.35
CA VAL A 86 27.04 -13.70 -16.85
C VAL A 86 27.97 -13.04 -17.86
N GLY A 87 28.96 -13.75 -18.40
CA GLY A 87 30.02 -13.18 -19.25
C GLY A 87 29.59 -12.65 -20.62
N THR A 88 28.59 -13.26 -21.28
CA THR A 88 28.19 -12.88 -22.66
C THR A 88 27.02 -11.89 -22.70
N TYR A 89 27.23 -10.68 -23.24
CA TYR A 89 26.20 -9.64 -23.39
C TYR A 89 25.49 -9.79 -24.76
N GLY A 90 24.16 -9.82 -24.77
CA GLY A 90 23.36 -9.70 -26.00
C GLY A 90 23.32 -10.92 -26.94
N GLU A 91 24.00 -12.03 -26.64
CA GLU A 91 23.77 -13.28 -27.36
C GLU A 91 22.58 -14.01 -26.74
N ALA A 92 21.59 -14.37 -27.57
CA ALA A 92 20.57 -15.33 -27.19
C ALA A 92 21.28 -16.64 -26.88
N THR A 93 21.63 -16.85 -25.61
CA THR A 93 22.42 -18.00 -25.21
C THR A 93 21.57 -19.21 -25.55
N SER A 94 22.03 -20.04 -26.48
CA SER A 94 21.24 -21.11 -27.12
C SER A 94 20.59 -22.09 -26.13
N GLY A 95 21.16 -22.24 -24.92
CA GLY A 95 20.55 -23.03 -23.84
C GLY A 95 19.34 -22.36 -23.16
N LEU A 96 19.24 -21.03 -23.20
CA LEU A 96 18.07 -20.30 -22.72
C LEU A 96 16.85 -20.59 -23.61
N LYS A 97 16.98 -20.66 -24.95
CA LYS A 97 15.82 -20.97 -25.83
C LYS A 97 15.18 -22.34 -25.58
N GLU A 98 15.91 -23.28 -24.96
CA GLU A 98 15.45 -24.62 -24.57
C GLU A 98 14.93 -24.68 -23.12
N ASP A 99 15.44 -23.83 -22.22
CA ASP A 99 14.97 -23.76 -20.84
C ASP A 99 13.52 -23.22 -20.79
N LYS A 100 12.61 -24.00 -20.18
CA LYS A 100 11.16 -23.76 -20.20
C LYS A 100 10.70 -22.43 -19.57
N HIS A 101 11.59 -21.74 -18.85
CA HIS A 101 11.38 -20.45 -18.18
C HIS A 101 12.56 -19.49 -18.43
N VAL A 102 12.44 -18.64 -19.45
CA VAL A 102 13.52 -17.68 -19.79
C VAL A 102 13.13 -16.26 -19.44
N ARG A 103 13.27 -15.89 -18.17
CA ARG A 103 13.10 -14.51 -17.72
C ARG A 103 14.09 -13.53 -18.38
N GLY A 104 15.26 -14.01 -18.83
CA GLY A 104 16.23 -13.21 -19.60
C GLY A 104 15.70 -12.61 -20.91
N MET A 105 14.57 -13.11 -21.43
CA MET A 105 13.85 -12.52 -22.56
C MET A 105 12.90 -11.39 -22.15
N TRP A 106 12.50 -11.34 -20.88
CA TRP A 106 11.48 -10.45 -20.34
C TRP A 106 12.01 -9.24 -19.59
N GLY A 107 13.11 -9.43 -18.83
CA GLY A 107 13.58 -8.44 -17.87
C GLY A 107 14.89 -7.77 -18.24
N ARG A 108 15.35 -6.95 -17.28
CA ARG A 108 16.67 -6.31 -17.26
C ARG A 108 17.68 -7.34 -16.76
N GLY A 109 18.83 -7.45 -17.41
CA GLY A 109 19.77 -8.52 -17.08
C GLY A 109 20.37 -8.35 -15.67
N LEU A 110 20.90 -9.45 -15.11
CA LEU A 110 21.75 -9.40 -13.91
C LEU A 110 22.85 -8.34 -14.03
N LYS A 111 23.42 -8.21 -15.23
CA LYS A 111 24.44 -7.20 -15.55
C LYS A 111 23.92 -5.78 -15.45
N ASP A 112 22.71 -5.52 -15.93
CA ASP A 112 22.10 -4.19 -15.85
C ASP A 112 21.87 -3.81 -14.39
N SER A 113 21.43 -4.77 -13.58
CA SER A 113 21.24 -4.62 -12.14
C SER A 113 22.53 -4.25 -11.41
N ILE A 114 23.67 -4.85 -11.80
CA ILE A 114 24.97 -4.59 -11.18
C ILE A 114 25.56 -3.27 -11.69
N PHE A 115 25.71 -3.10 -13.01
CA PHE A 115 26.33 -1.91 -13.60
C PHE A 115 25.47 -0.65 -13.45
N GLY A 116 24.14 -0.80 -13.36
CA GLY A 116 23.21 0.30 -13.09
C GLY A 116 23.40 0.90 -11.69
N LEU A 117 23.95 0.15 -10.73
CA LEU A 117 24.20 0.59 -9.35
C LEU A 117 25.68 0.85 -9.05
N GLY A 118 26.59 0.23 -9.81
CA GLY A 118 28.03 0.35 -9.63
C GLY A 118 28.78 -0.85 -10.20
N TYR A 119 29.29 -1.70 -9.32
CA TYR A 119 30.00 -2.93 -9.67
C TYR A 119 29.63 -4.03 -8.68
N GLY A 120 30.00 -5.26 -8.98
CA GLY A 120 29.59 -6.37 -8.13
C GLY A 120 30.30 -7.68 -8.41
N TYR A 121 29.91 -8.68 -7.62
CA TYR A 121 30.48 -10.02 -7.61
C TYR A 121 29.35 -11.04 -7.65
N VAL A 122 29.60 -12.13 -8.36
CA VAL A 122 28.74 -13.30 -8.36
C VAL A 122 29.57 -14.45 -7.79
N HIS A 123 29.12 -14.99 -6.68
CA HIS A 123 29.72 -16.16 -6.06
C HIS A 123 28.72 -17.31 -6.10
N SER A 124 29.21 -18.53 -6.22
CA SER A 124 28.32 -19.69 -6.20
C SER A 124 29.00 -20.94 -5.65
N PHE A 125 28.24 -21.71 -4.89
CA PHE A 125 28.62 -23.04 -4.44
C PHE A 125 27.88 -24.07 -5.30
N LYS A 126 28.63 -25.01 -5.87
CA LYS A 126 28.07 -26.12 -6.63
C LYS A 126 28.89 -27.38 -6.40
N GLY A 127 28.26 -28.36 -5.75
CA GLY A 127 28.94 -29.58 -5.31
C GLY A 127 30.06 -29.24 -4.32
N ALA A 128 31.28 -29.72 -4.61
CA ALA A 128 32.45 -29.54 -3.74
C ALA A 128 33.21 -28.23 -3.96
N ASN A 129 32.79 -27.39 -4.91
CA ASN A 129 33.55 -26.23 -5.36
C ASN A 129 32.81 -24.91 -5.15
N PHE A 130 33.60 -23.86 -5.07
CA PHE A 130 33.22 -22.46 -5.05
C PHE A 130 33.69 -21.80 -6.35
N TYR A 131 32.78 -21.06 -6.97
CA TYR A 131 32.95 -20.36 -8.23
C TYR A 131 32.71 -18.88 -8.00
N SER A 132 33.49 -18.03 -8.68
CA SER A 132 33.41 -16.59 -8.49
C SER A 132 33.72 -15.84 -9.77
N CYS A 133 32.93 -14.81 -10.08
CA CYS A 133 33.27 -13.82 -11.07
C CYS A 133 33.03 -12.40 -10.54
N SER A 134 33.65 -11.43 -11.19
CA SER A 134 33.45 -10.01 -10.93
C SER A 134 32.96 -9.28 -12.18
N LEU A 135 32.12 -8.27 -11.95
CA LEU A 135 31.62 -7.33 -12.94
C LEU A 135 32.06 -5.94 -12.51
N LEU A 136 33.15 -5.46 -13.11
CA LEU A 136 33.89 -4.27 -12.68
C LEU A 136 33.87 -3.18 -13.77
N LEU A 137 34.15 -1.94 -13.37
CA LEU A 137 34.42 -0.84 -14.30
C LEU A 137 35.91 -0.54 -14.31
N LYS A 138 36.64 -1.05 -15.32
CA LYS A 138 38.06 -0.75 -15.51
C LYS A 138 38.19 0.37 -16.54
N ASN A 139 38.68 1.53 -16.12
CA ASN A 139 38.80 2.72 -16.98
C ASN A 139 37.49 3.12 -17.70
N GLY A 140 36.34 2.92 -17.04
CA GLY A 140 35.02 3.19 -17.61
C GLY A 140 34.47 2.10 -18.54
N ILE A 141 35.16 0.96 -18.65
CA ILE A 141 34.75 -0.18 -19.49
C ILE A 141 34.17 -1.29 -18.59
N PRO A 142 32.93 -1.74 -18.84
CA PRO A 142 32.36 -2.93 -18.19
C PRO A 142 33.21 -4.17 -18.47
N THR A 143 33.76 -4.76 -17.42
CA THR A 143 34.67 -5.90 -17.51
C THR A 143 34.12 -7.07 -16.71
N PHE A 144 34.14 -8.26 -17.30
CA PHE A 144 33.86 -9.53 -16.64
C PHE A 144 35.17 -10.26 -16.38
N GLU A 145 35.38 -10.71 -15.15
CA GLU A 145 36.54 -11.54 -14.79
C GLU A 145 36.11 -12.77 -14.02
N LEU A 146 36.42 -13.95 -14.56
CA LEU A 146 36.15 -15.24 -13.94
C LEU A 146 37.38 -15.70 -13.14
N SER A 147 37.17 -16.10 -11.89
CA SER A 147 38.21 -16.68 -11.04
C SER A 147 38.28 -18.20 -11.23
N GLU A 148 39.46 -18.78 -10.99
CA GLU A 148 39.60 -20.23 -10.99
C GLU A 148 38.72 -20.88 -9.91
N PRO A 149 38.10 -22.04 -10.19
CA PRO A 149 37.34 -22.78 -9.18
C PRO A 149 38.22 -23.20 -8.01
N VAL A 150 37.74 -22.98 -6.79
CA VAL A 150 38.43 -23.42 -5.57
C VAL A 150 37.52 -24.35 -4.76
N ARG A 151 38.11 -25.17 -3.88
CA ARG A 151 37.32 -26.06 -3.03
C ARG A 151 36.43 -25.26 -2.07
N ALA A 152 35.19 -25.67 -1.91
CA ALA A 152 34.23 -25.08 -0.99
C ALA A 152 34.56 -25.49 0.47
N THR A 153 35.51 -24.79 1.08
CA THR A 153 35.94 -25.04 2.47
C THR A 153 34.91 -24.50 3.48
N VAL A 154 34.93 -25.03 4.71
CA VAL A 154 34.06 -24.57 5.80
C VAL A 154 34.20 -23.05 6.04
N PRO A 155 35.41 -22.46 6.13
CA PRO A 155 35.55 -21.02 6.30
C PRO A 155 34.93 -20.20 5.14
N LEU A 156 34.98 -20.71 3.91
CA LEU A 156 34.41 -20.03 2.75
C LEU A 156 32.88 -20.09 2.77
N ARG A 157 32.33 -21.24 3.16
CA ARG A 157 30.88 -21.45 3.36
C ARG A 157 30.34 -20.56 4.47
N GLU A 158 31.02 -20.48 5.60
CA GLU A 158 30.69 -19.58 6.72
C GLU A 158 30.73 -18.11 6.29
N LYS A 159 31.80 -17.69 5.58
CA LYS A 159 31.94 -16.32 5.06
C LYS A 159 30.76 -15.88 4.20
N TYR A 160 30.27 -16.77 3.32
CA TYR A 160 29.17 -16.46 2.41
C TYR A 160 27.81 -16.95 2.92
N GLY A 161 27.73 -17.46 4.15
CA GLY A 161 26.48 -17.91 4.79
C GLY A 161 25.75 -19.00 4.03
N ILE A 162 26.48 -19.92 3.38
CA ILE A 162 25.94 -21.12 2.71
C ILE A 162 26.60 -22.35 3.35
N PRO A 163 26.15 -22.74 4.57
CA PRO A 163 26.80 -23.77 5.37
C PRO A 163 26.79 -25.13 4.67
N GLU A 164 25.73 -25.43 3.92
CA GLU A 164 25.56 -26.68 3.19
C GLU A 164 24.88 -26.48 1.84
N GLY A 165 24.89 -27.52 1.02
CA GLY A 165 24.26 -27.50 -0.30
C GLY A 165 24.92 -26.56 -1.31
N ASN A 166 24.14 -26.25 -2.34
CA ASN A 166 24.47 -25.33 -3.41
C ASN A 166 23.83 -23.96 -3.13
N GLY A 167 24.28 -22.94 -3.84
CA GLY A 167 23.63 -21.64 -3.78
C GLY A 167 24.39 -20.57 -4.54
N THR A 168 23.77 -19.42 -4.68
CA THR A 168 24.34 -18.28 -5.39
C THR A 168 24.27 -17.04 -4.51
N ILE A 169 25.32 -16.23 -4.54
CA ILE A 169 25.42 -14.95 -3.86
C ILE A 169 25.71 -13.88 -4.90
N ILE A 170 24.84 -12.89 -4.99
CA ILE A 170 25.06 -11.66 -5.75
C ILE A 170 25.41 -10.56 -4.77
N GLU A 171 26.59 -9.97 -4.90
CA GLU A 171 27.03 -8.83 -4.11
C GLU A 171 27.18 -7.60 -5.01
N ILE A 172 26.49 -6.52 -4.66
CA ILE A 172 26.52 -5.25 -5.40
C ILE A 172 27.09 -4.19 -4.48
N ILE A 173 28.13 -3.52 -4.96
CA ILE A 173 28.65 -2.31 -4.35
C ILE A 173 28.01 -1.12 -5.05
N VAL A 174 27.13 -0.43 -4.33
CA VAL A 174 26.46 0.79 -4.79
C VAL A 174 27.46 1.94 -4.74
N SER A 175 28.30 2.02 -5.77
CA SER A 175 29.41 2.97 -5.87
C SER A 175 29.06 4.27 -6.58
N ARG A 176 27.86 4.35 -7.16
CA ARG A 176 27.37 5.53 -7.85
C ARG A 176 26.87 6.57 -6.85
N ASP A 177 27.45 7.77 -6.90
CA ASP A 177 27.10 8.88 -6.00
C ASP A 177 25.66 9.41 -6.24
N ASP A 178 25.08 9.14 -7.41
CA ASP A 178 23.71 9.54 -7.78
C ASP A 178 22.63 8.50 -7.41
N VAL A 179 23.02 7.38 -6.79
CA VAL A 179 22.13 6.32 -6.32
C VAL A 179 22.08 6.34 -4.79
N LYS A 180 20.87 6.41 -4.23
CA LYS A 180 20.66 6.37 -2.77
C LYS A 180 19.99 5.07 -2.35
N VAL A 181 20.55 4.41 -1.34
CA VAL A 181 19.91 3.26 -0.70
C VAL A 181 18.89 3.74 0.35
N PRO A 182 17.60 3.42 0.18
CA PRO A 182 16.55 3.78 1.14
C PRO A 182 16.83 3.30 2.57
N GLN A 183 16.19 3.93 3.55
CA GLN A 183 16.16 3.40 4.92
C GLN A 183 15.44 2.05 4.97
N PHE A 184 15.81 1.20 5.94
CA PHE A 184 15.31 -0.18 6.04
C PHE A 184 13.78 -0.30 5.92
N ASP A 185 13.02 0.50 6.68
CA ASP A 185 11.55 0.44 6.65
C ASP A 185 10.96 0.83 5.29
N ASN A 186 11.53 1.85 4.64
CA ASN A 186 11.10 2.25 3.29
C ASN A 186 11.47 1.17 2.27
N PHE A 187 12.68 0.62 2.38
CA PHE A 187 13.18 -0.43 1.50
C PHE A 187 12.26 -1.65 1.55
N ARG A 188 11.96 -2.09 2.76
CA ARG A 188 11.01 -3.15 3.07
C ARG A 188 9.64 -2.88 2.44
N ASN A 189 9.04 -1.73 2.74
CA ASN A 189 7.71 -1.37 2.25
C ASN A 189 7.62 -1.41 0.71
N TYR A 190 8.54 -0.73 0.02
CA TYR A 190 8.49 -0.65 -1.44
C TYR A 190 8.78 -2.00 -2.09
N LEU A 191 9.73 -2.78 -1.57
CA LEU A 191 10.07 -4.09 -2.13
C LEU A 191 8.89 -5.08 -2.01
N GLN A 192 8.18 -5.09 -0.88
CA GLN A 192 7.00 -5.96 -0.69
C GLN A 192 5.83 -5.60 -1.58
N ARG A 193 5.68 -4.32 -1.94
CA ARG A 193 4.54 -3.81 -2.72
C ARG A 193 4.80 -3.81 -4.24
N HIS A 194 6.06 -3.95 -4.66
CA HIS A 194 6.43 -3.91 -6.07
C HIS A 194 5.67 -4.98 -6.87
N PHE A 195 5.00 -4.56 -7.94
CA PHE A 195 4.03 -5.40 -8.66
C PHE A 195 4.62 -6.73 -9.17
N GLU A 196 5.85 -6.71 -9.68
CA GLU A 196 6.52 -7.92 -10.20
C GLU A 196 6.79 -8.99 -9.14
N LEU A 197 6.93 -8.58 -7.87
CA LEU A 197 7.27 -9.49 -6.78
C LEU A 197 6.02 -10.03 -6.08
N ARG A 198 4.83 -9.49 -6.35
CA ARG A 198 3.59 -9.90 -5.66
C ARG A 198 3.34 -11.40 -5.70
N PRO A 199 3.42 -12.10 -6.86
CA PRO A 199 3.20 -13.54 -6.88
C PRO A 199 4.25 -14.33 -6.10
N ILE A 200 5.51 -13.87 -6.10
CA ILE A 200 6.60 -14.52 -5.36
C ILE A 200 6.44 -14.29 -3.86
N MET A 201 6.12 -13.06 -3.45
CA MET A 201 5.93 -12.65 -2.05
C MET A 201 4.64 -13.21 -1.43
N SER A 202 3.70 -13.69 -2.25
CA SER A 202 2.48 -14.38 -1.82
C SER A 202 2.61 -15.91 -1.86
N ASP A 203 3.69 -16.46 -2.43
CA ASP A 203 3.89 -17.91 -2.50
C ASP A 203 4.40 -18.44 -1.15
N PRO A 204 3.66 -19.33 -0.47
CA PRO A 204 4.11 -19.93 0.80
C PRO A 204 5.37 -20.79 0.66
N LYS A 205 5.75 -21.20 -0.57
CA LYS A 205 7.01 -21.91 -0.84
C LYS A 205 8.23 -21.00 -0.96
N ARG A 206 8.07 -19.70 -0.75
CA ARG A 206 9.15 -18.72 -0.82
C ARG A 206 9.28 -18.02 0.52
N LYS A 207 10.50 -17.99 1.06
CA LYS A 207 10.82 -17.32 2.32
C LYS A 207 11.88 -16.26 2.06
N ILE A 208 11.44 -15.03 1.87
CA ILE A 208 12.33 -13.92 1.51
C ILE A 208 12.61 -13.09 2.76
N ILE A 209 13.87 -13.04 3.18
CA ILE A 209 14.30 -12.39 4.43
C ILE A 209 15.13 -11.15 4.07
N LEU A 210 14.73 -10.00 4.59
CA LEU A 210 15.47 -8.73 4.46
C LEU A 210 16.17 -8.40 5.77
N ARG A 211 17.48 -8.10 5.72
CA ARG A 211 18.30 -7.78 6.90
C ARG A 211 19.07 -6.48 6.72
N GLU A 212 19.10 -5.64 7.76
CA GLU A 212 20.04 -4.52 7.85
C GLU A 212 21.28 -4.99 8.62
N ILE A 213 22.44 -4.93 7.96
CA ILE A 213 23.72 -5.40 8.50
C ILE A 213 24.58 -4.20 8.89
N LEU A 214 25.14 -4.25 10.11
CA LEU A 214 26.11 -3.28 10.62
C LEU A 214 27.55 -3.68 10.29
N PRO A 215 28.54 -2.78 10.47
CA PRO A 215 29.95 -3.14 10.42
C PRO A 215 30.24 -4.34 11.34
N GLY A 216 31.00 -5.32 10.84
CA GLY A 216 31.28 -6.57 11.55
C GLY A 216 30.20 -7.64 11.44
N GLU A 217 29.35 -7.60 10.39
CA GLU A 217 28.35 -8.63 10.05
C GLU A 217 27.29 -8.86 11.15
N LYS A 218 27.04 -7.85 12.01
CA LYS A 218 25.97 -7.89 13.01
C LYS A 218 24.62 -7.52 12.39
N ILE A 219 23.61 -8.36 12.57
CA ILE A 219 22.24 -8.08 12.15
C ILE A 219 21.62 -7.07 13.12
N ARG A 220 21.17 -5.93 12.60
CA ARG A 220 20.45 -4.91 13.37
C ARG A 220 18.94 -5.08 13.28
N HIS A 221 18.45 -5.33 12.07
CA HIS A 221 17.04 -5.55 11.78
C HIS A 221 16.90 -6.73 10.83
N GLU A 222 15.84 -7.51 11.01
CA GLU A 222 15.48 -8.64 10.16
C GLU A 222 13.97 -8.64 9.96
N HIS A 223 13.52 -8.93 8.75
CA HIS A 223 12.11 -9.03 8.43
C HIS A 223 11.84 -10.04 7.30
N VAL A 224 10.82 -10.89 7.48
CA VAL A 224 10.33 -11.76 6.40
C VAL A 224 9.35 -10.99 5.53
N LEU A 225 9.72 -10.78 4.27
CA LEU A 225 8.92 -10.08 3.28
C LEU A 225 7.76 -10.98 2.84
N SER A 226 6.58 -10.38 2.70
CA SER A 226 5.37 -11.04 2.22
C SER A 226 4.43 -10.04 1.55
N TYR A 227 3.53 -10.52 0.70
CA TYR A 227 2.50 -9.69 0.07
C TYR A 227 1.12 -10.33 0.23
N LYS A 228 0.13 -9.49 0.52
CA LYS A 228 -1.29 -9.83 0.49
C LYS A 228 -2.02 -8.85 -0.41
N SER A 229 -2.74 -9.37 -1.39
CA SER A 229 -3.60 -8.55 -2.26
C SER A 229 -4.66 -7.80 -1.44
N PRO A 230 -5.15 -6.65 -1.94
CA PRO A 230 -6.29 -5.95 -1.34
C PRO A 230 -7.48 -6.88 -1.10
N ARG A 231 -8.34 -6.52 -0.13
CA ARG A 231 -9.63 -7.18 0.03
C ARG A 231 -10.58 -6.72 -1.08
N GLY A 232 -11.26 -7.68 -1.71
CA GLY A 232 -12.21 -7.39 -2.78
C GLY A 232 -13.02 -8.61 -3.18
N GLU A 233 -14.16 -8.35 -3.80
CA GLU A 233 -15.05 -9.36 -4.36
C GLU A 233 -14.65 -9.69 -5.79
N LYS A 234 -14.64 -10.98 -6.16
CA LYS A 234 -14.34 -11.40 -7.53
C LYS A 234 -15.54 -11.09 -8.43
N VAL A 235 -15.40 -10.09 -9.29
CA VAL A 235 -16.46 -9.63 -10.21
C VAL A 235 -16.34 -10.23 -11.61
N LEU A 236 -15.17 -10.75 -11.99
CA LEU A 236 -14.96 -11.38 -13.30
C LEU A 236 -13.92 -12.50 -13.23
N ASN A 237 -14.17 -13.61 -13.93
CA ASN A 237 -13.22 -14.69 -14.17
C ASN A 237 -13.58 -15.42 -15.48
N GLU A 238 -12.93 -15.05 -16.57
CA GLU A 238 -13.25 -15.55 -17.90
C GLU A 238 -11.99 -15.88 -18.71
N ARG A 239 -12.12 -16.83 -19.65
CA ARG A 239 -11.13 -17.05 -20.71
C ARG A 239 -11.60 -16.40 -21.99
N ILE A 240 -10.83 -15.44 -22.48
CA ILE A 240 -11.15 -14.61 -23.65
C ILE A 240 -10.30 -15.07 -24.83
N LYS A 241 -10.94 -15.33 -25.98
CA LYS A 241 -10.22 -15.60 -27.23
C LYS A 241 -9.71 -14.28 -27.82
N ILE A 242 -8.47 -14.27 -28.28
CA ILE A 242 -7.88 -13.07 -28.88
C ILE A 242 -8.11 -13.10 -30.39
N SER A 243 -8.90 -12.15 -30.89
CA SER A 243 -9.25 -12.09 -32.32
C SER A 243 -8.00 -11.99 -33.20
N GLY A 244 -7.97 -12.76 -34.30
CA GLY A 244 -6.84 -12.78 -35.23
C GLY A 244 -5.61 -13.56 -34.76
N HIS A 245 -5.66 -14.20 -33.60
CA HIS A 245 -4.51 -14.92 -33.03
C HIS A 245 -4.92 -16.27 -32.40
N PRO A 246 -4.07 -17.30 -32.45
CA PRO A 246 -4.35 -18.60 -31.84
C PRO A 246 -4.08 -18.57 -30.31
N ALA A 247 -4.68 -17.60 -29.62
CA ALA A 247 -4.37 -17.31 -28.23
C ALA A 247 -5.63 -17.10 -27.39
N THR A 248 -5.54 -17.48 -26.12
CA THR A 248 -6.53 -17.17 -25.10
C THR A 248 -5.88 -16.46 -23.93
N ALA A 249 -6.55 -15.46 -23.37
CA ALA A 249 -6.16 -14.83 -22.12
C ALA A 249 -7.16 -15.19 -21.02
N LYS A 250 -6.68 -15.53 -19.82
CA LYS A 250 -7.52 -15.64 -18.63
C LYS A 250 -7.54 -14.29 -17.93
N LEU A 251 -8.72 -13.70 -17.78
CA LEU A 251 -8.94 -12.42 -17.10
C LEU A 251 -9.64 -12.68 -15.78
N GLU A 252 -9.01 -12.25 -14.68
CA GLU A 252 -9.61 -12.23 -13.34
C GLU A 252 -9.62 -10.79 -12.83
N VAL A 253 -10.79 -10.32 -12.37
CA VAL A 253 -10.98 -8.96 -11.86
C VAL A 253 -11.70 -9.02 -10.53
N PHE A 254 -11.20 -8.25 -9.58
CA PHE A 254 -11.76 -8.07 -8.25
C PHE A 254 -12.11 -6.61 -8.03
N ARG A 255 -13.20 -6.37 -7.30
CA ARG A 255 -13.67 -5.04 -6.89
C ARG A 255 -13.44 -4.85 -5.40
N SER A 256 -12.63 -3.85 -5.06
CA SER A 256 -12.38 -3.41 -3.69
C SER A 256 -13.54 -2.55 -3.18
N SER A 257 -13.81 -2.59 -1.88
CA SER A 257 -14.78 -1.70 -1.24
C SER A 257 -14.24 -0.28 -1.00
N ILE A 258 -12.93 -0.10 -1.16
CA ILE A 258 -12.24 1.19 -1.05
C ILE A 258 -11.43 1.48 -2.30
N GLN A 259 -11.23 2.76 -2.61
CA GLN A 259 -10.40 3.16 -3.74
C GLN A 259 -8.92 2.81 -3.47
N LEU A 260 -8.33 2.07 -4.41
CA LEU A 260 -6.93 1.69 -4.43
C LEU A 260 -6.09 2.78 -5.09
N SER A 261 -4.80 2.78 -4.78
CA SER A 261 -3.82 3.63 -5.46
C SER A 261 -3.65 3.18 -6.90
N THR A 262 -3.63 4.13 -7.81
CA THR A 262 -3.42 3.89 -9.25
C THR A 262 -1.93 3.96 -9.60
N ARG A 263 -1.59 3.46 -10.78
CA ARG A 263 -0.22 3.56 -11.30
C ARG A 263 0.22 5.02 -11.51
N SER A 264 -0.71 5.92 -11.81
CA SER A 264 -0.43 7.35 -11.91
C SER A 264 -0.07 7.99 -10.55
N GLU A 265 -0.57 7.43 -9.44
CA GLU A 265 -0.29 7.91 -8.08
C GLU A 265 0.99 7.29 -7.49
N GLU A 266 1.17 5.97 -7.63
CA GLU A 266 2.24 5.23 -6.93
C GLU A 266 3.14 4.39 -7.85
N GLY A 267 2.99 4.49 -9.17
CA GLY A 267 3.84 3.79 -10.14
C GLY A 267 3.83 2.27 -9.95
N ASP A 268 5.02 1.68 -9.86
CA ASP A 268 5.23 0.23 -9.75
C ASP A 268 4.76 -0.36 -8.40
N TYR A 269 4.30 0.49 -7.47
CA TYR A 269 3.83 0.11 -6.13
C TYR A 269 2.30 0.18 -5.95
N ALA A 270 1.58 0.62 -6.98
CA ALA A 270 0.13 0.85 -6.95
C ALA A 270 -0.68 -0.41 -6.61
N ASP A 271 -1.62 -0.32 -5.67
CA ASP A 271 -2.39 -1.49 -5.23
C ASP A 271 -3.51 -1.88 -6.22
N GLY A 272 -3.99 -0.92 -7.02
CA GLY A 272 -4.96 -1.13 -8.09
C GLY A 272 -4.33 -1.54 -9.43
N GLY A 273 -5.17 -2.00 -10.36
CA GLY A 273 -4.76 -2.38 -11.71
C GLY A 273 -4.64 -3.89 -11.95
N LEU A 274 -4.42 -4.26 -13.22
CA LEU A 274 -4.29 -5.63 -13.66
C LEU A 274 -2.82 -6.00 -13.88
N LEU A 275 -2.39 -7.10 -13.24
CA LEU A 275 -1.09 -7.71 -13.49
C LEU A 275 -1.15 -8.48 -14.81
N VAL A 276 -0.31 -8.15 -15.79
CA VAL A 276 -0.15 -8.96 -16.99
C VAL A 276 0.89 -10.03 -16.73
N ILE A 277 0.47 -11.29 -16.82
CA ILE A 277 1.24 -12.47 -16.47
C ILE A 277 1.39 -13.35 -17.71
N SER A 278 2.59 -13.84 -17.96
CA SER A 278 2.86 -14.87 -18.96
C SER A 278 3.67 -15.99 -18.33
N LYS A 279 3.15 -17.21 -18.39
CA LYS A 279 3.60 -18.36 -17.60
C LYS A 279 3.65 -18.01 -16.11
N ALA A 280 4.85 -17.77 -15.57
CA ALA A 280 5.09 -17.40 -14.18
C ALA A 280 5.69 -15.98 -14.03
N THR A 281 5.82 -15.24 -15.14
CA THR A 281 6.47 -13.93 -15.16
C THR A 281 5.43 -12.82 -15.21
N VAL A 282 5.49 -11.91 -14.24
CA VAL A 282 4.74 -10.65 -14.27
C VAL A 282 5.49 -9.66 -15.15
N ILE A 283 4.79 -9.08 -16.11
CA ILE A 283 5.40 -8.26 -17.17
C ILE A 283 5.07 -6.78 -16.97
N SER A 284 3.85 -6.49 -16.56
CA SER A 284 3.38 -5.13 -16.36
C SER A 284 2.24 -5.08 -15.36
N LEU A 285 2.08 -3.91 -14.75
CA LEU A 285 0.87 -3.49 -14.07
C LEU A 285 0.20 -2.43 -14.93
N THR A 286 -1.08 -2.62 -15.26
CA THR A 286 -1.81 -1.66 -16.09
C THR A 286 -3.30 -1.64 -15.84
N MET A 287 -3.92 -0.52 -16.17
CA MET A 287 -5.36 -0.38 -16.31
C MET A 287 -5.80 -0.03 -17.75
N LEU A 288 -4.92 -0.27 -18.73
CA LEU A 288 -5.13 -0.07 -20.16
C LEU A 288 -5.64 1.36 -20.46
N LYS A 289 -6.73 1.57 -21.21
CA LYS A 289 -7.28 2.92 -21.43
C LYS A 289 -7.81 3.61 -20.16
N PHE A 290 -7.99 2.88 -19.06
CA PHE A 290 -8.59 3.38 -17.82
C PHE A 290 -7.55 3.81 -16.76
N GLU A 291 -6.26 3.92 -17.11
CA GLU A 291 -5.18 4.33 -16.18
C GLU A 291 -5.46 5.65 -15.43
N ASN A 292 -6.20 6.56 -16.06
CA ASN A 292 -6.54 7.86 -15.50
C ASN A 292 -8.02 7.96 -15.07
N ASP A 293 -8.78 6.87 -15.12
CA ASP A 293 -10.18 6.86 -14.68
C ASP A 293 -10.24 6.68 -13.15
N PRO A 294 -10.80 7.63 -12.38
CA PRO A 294 -10.89 7.52 -10.92
C PRO A 294 -11.65 6.27 -10.45
N TYR A 295 -12.65 5.81 -11.22
CA TYR A 295 -13.46 4.63 -10.87
C TYR A 295 -12.72 3.32 -11.15
N ALA A 296 -11.71 3.34 -12.02
CA ALA A 296 -10.83 2.19 -12.20
C ALA A 296 -10.02 1.88 -10.93
N GLY A 297 -9.84 2.87 -10.05
CA GLY A 297 -9.19 2.69 -8.74
C GLY A 297 -9.88 1.69 -7.82
N TYR A 298 -11.11 1.25 -8.10
CA TYR A 298 -11.77 0.20 -7.33
C TYR A 298 -11.41 -1.22 -7.79
N PHE A 299 -10.69 -1.36 -8.90
CA PHE A 299 -10.44 -2.66 -9.51
C PHE A 299 -8.97 -3.08 -9.46
N TYR A 300 -8.76 -4.36 -9.21
CA TYR A 300 -7.45 -5.01 -9.29
C TYR A 300 -7.62 -6.44 -9.80
N GLY A 301 -6.56 -7.05 -10.32
CA GLY A 301 -6.67 -8.41 -10.86
C GLY A 301 -5.50 -8.83 -11.72
N SER A 302 -5.75 -9.73 -12.67
CA SER A 302 -4.71 -10.24 -13.57
C SER A 302 -5.22 -10.60 -14.96
N ILE A 303 -4.32 -10.49 -15.93
CA ILE A 303 -4.45 -10.94 -17.31
C ILE A 303 -3.36 -11.99 -17.52
N GLN A 304 -3.71 -13.27 -17.55
CA GLN A 304 -2.77 -14.35 -17.86
C GLN A 304 -2.84 -14.71 -19.34
N CYS A 305 -1.73 -14.52 -20.06
CA CYS A 305 -1.64 -14.85 -21.48
C CYS A 305 -0.25 -15.37 -21.88
N ASP A 306 -0.12 -16.70 -21.98
CA ASP A 306 1.15 -17.37 -22.23
C ASP A 306 1.67 -17.18 -23.66
N TYR A 307 0.79 -16.80 -24.60
CA TYR A 307 1.18 -16.52 -25.98
C TYR A 307 2.16 -15.34 -26.11
N LEU A 308 2.19 -14.43 -25.12
CA LEU A 308 3.22 -13.39 -25.05
C LEU A 308 4.63 -14.01 -24.95
N HIS A 309 4.76 -15.17 -24.30
CA HIS A 309 6.02 -15.91 -24.23
C HIS A 309 6.44 -16.50 -25.57
N ASP A 310 5.49 -17.01 -26.34
CA ASP A 310 5.75 -17.60 -27.65
C ASP A 310 6.22 -16.53 -28.64
N LEU A 311 5.60 -15.34 -28.60
CA LEU A 311 6.02 -14.19 -29.40
C LEU A 311 7.47 -13.77 -29.06
N LEU A 312 7.82 -13.66 -27.78
CA LEU A 312 9.20 -13.35 -27.39
C LEU A 312 10.21 -14.41 -27.79
N LYS A 313 9.84 -15.70 -27.70
CA LYS A 313 10.72 -16.80 -28.14
C LYS A 313 11.03 -16.72 -29.64
N ASN A 314 10.09 -16.17 -30.41
CA ASN A 314 10.22 -15.92 -31.84
C ASN A 314 10.81 -14.53 -32.17
N ASP A 315 11.41 -13.86 -31.18
CA ASP A 315 12.08 -12.56 -31.33
C ASP A 315 11.15 -11.40 -31.78
N GLU A 316 9.83 -11.52 -31.53
CA GLU A 316 8.85 -10.47 -31.81
C GLU A 316 8.92 -9.32 -30.77
N PRO A 317 8.82 -8.04 -31.19
CA PRO A 317 9.01 -6.88 -30.32
C PRO A 317 7.76 -6.54 -29.49
N VAL A 318 7.30 -7.49 -28.68
CA VAL A 318 6.10 -7.35 -27.82
C VAL A 318 6.36 -6.62 -26.51
N LEU A 319 7.61 -6.32 -26.17
CA LEU A 319 8.01 -5.52 -25.01
C LEU A 319 8.54 -4.15 -25.42
N THR A 320 8.52 -3.20 -24.49
CA THR A 320 9.19 -1.89 -24.67
C THR A 320 10.70 -2.09 -24.83
N ALA A 321 11.38 -1.11 -25.44
CA ALA A 321 12.84 -1.15 -25.60
C ALA A 321 13.58 -1.25 -24.25
N THR A 322 13.03 -0.63 -23.21
CA THR A 322 13.50 -0.68 -21.82
C THR A 322 13.07 -1.94 -21.06
N ARG A 323 12.26 -2.82 -21.69
CA ARG A 323 11.72 -4.07 -21.11
C ARG A 323 11.00 -3.88 -19.77
N ASP A 324 10.39 -2.73 -19.58
CA ASP A 324 9.62 -2.35 -18.39
C ASP A 324 8.10 -2.40 -18.62
N GLY A 325 7.67 -3.05 -19.70
CA GLY A 325 6.28 -3.28 -20.00
C GLY A 325 6.03 -3.79 -21.42
N ILE A 326 4.74 -3.90 -21.76
CA ILE A 326 4.28 -4.39 -23.05
C ILE A 326 4.31 -3.26 -24.08
N ASN A 327 4.80 -3.57 -25.28
CA ASN A 327 4.66 -2.70 -26.44
C ASN A 327 3.22 -2.80 -26.98
N TRP A 328 2.34 -1.92 -26.50
CA TRP A 328 0.94 -1.85 -26.93
C TRP A 328 0.74 -1.43 -28.39
N THR A 329 1.80 -1.12 -29.14
CA THR A 329 1.70 -0.86 -30.58
C THR A 329 1.69 -2.14 -31.43
N HIS A 330 2.18 -3.26 -30.87
CA HIS A 330 2.25 -4.56 -31.53
C HIS A 330 0.84 -5.12 -31.84
N PRO A 331 0.61 -5.75 -33.02
CA PRO A 331 -0.73 -6.24 -33.42
C PRO A 331 -1.41 -7.12 -32.38
N PHE A 332 -0.69 -8.11 -31.85
CA PHE A 332 -1.21 -8.97 -30.79
C PHE A 332 -1.55 -8.21 -29.49
N ALA A 333 -0.69 -7.28 -29.08
CA ALA A 333 -0.90 -6.52 -27.84
C ALA A 333 -2.13 -5.60 -27.96
N LYS A 334 -2.38 -5.03 -29.15
CA LYS A 334 -3.61 -4.30 -29.45
C LYS A 334 -4.85 -5.19 -29.36
N ALA A 335 -4.81 -6.38 -29.94
CA ALA A 335 -5.93 -7.33 -29.90
C ALA A 335 -6.23 -7.78 -28.46
N LEU A 336 -5.19 -8.08 -27.67
CA LEU A 336 -5.31 -8.41 -26.24
C LEU A 336 -5.91 -7.25 -25.45
N LYS A 337 -5.39 -6.03 -25.66
CA LYS A 337 -5.88 -4.80 -25.03
C LYS A 337 -7.38 -4.61 -25.28
N LEU A 338 -7.81 -4.64 -26.54
CA LEU A 338 -9.22 -4.45 -26.91
C LEU A 338 -10.13 -5.52 -26.31
N ALA A 339 -9.68 -6.79 -26.32
CA ALA A 339 -10.44 -7.89 -25.76
C ALA A 339 -10.68 -7.71 -24.24
N VAL A 340 -9.64 -7.29 -23.50
CA VAL A 340 -9.75 -7.04 -22.06
C VAL A 340 -10.56 -5.77 -21.76
N GLU A 341 -10.34 -4.67 -22.50
CA GLU A 341 -11.07 -3.42 -22.33
C GLU A 341 -12.59 -3.61 -22.51
N SER A 342 -13.01 -4.42 -23.48
CA SER A 342 -14.43 -4.73 -23.71
C SER A 342 -15.13 -5.38 -22.51
N LYS A 343 -14.36 -6.11 -21.68
CA LYS A 343 -14.87 -6.78 -20.48
C LYS A 343 -14.81 -5.89 -19.24
N LEU A 344 -13.85 -4.96 -19.19
CA LEU A 344 -13.70 -4.02 -18.08
C LEU A 344 -14.68 -2.84 -18.13
N GLU A 345 -14.97 -2.35 -19.33
CA GLU A 345 -15.85 -1.19 -19.55
C GLU A 345 -17.20 -1.28 -18.83
N PRO A 346 -17.96 -2.39 -18.90
CA PRO A 346 -19.23 -2.49 -18.16
C PRO A 346 -19.05 -2.44 -16.63
N LEU A 347 -17.93 -2.94 -16.09
CA LEU A 347 -17.65 -2.92 -14.65
C LEU A 347 -17.34 -1.50 -14.17
N ILE A 348 -16.52 -0.77 -14.94
CA ILE A 348 -16.15 0.61 -14.60
C ILE A 348 -17.34 1.55 -14.77
N GLU A 349 -18.16 1.35 -15.82
CA GLU A 349 -19.37 2.14 -16.03
C GLU A 349 -20.43 1.86 -14.95
N ALA A 350 -20.51 0.63 -14.44
CA ALA A 350 -21.35 0.33 -13.28
C ALA A 350 -20.88 1.12 -12.05
N GLU A 351 -19.58 1.13 -11.74
CA GLU A 351 -19.03 1.90 -10.61
C GLU A 351 -19.23 3.41 -10.80
N ARG A 352 -19.06 3.92 -12.03
CA ARG A 352 -19.34 5.32 -12.36
C ARG A 352 -20.82 5.66 -12.13
N LYS A 353 -21.73 4.81 -12.58
CA LYS A 353 -23.17 4.99 -12.34
C LYS A 353 -23.51 4.90 -10.86
N HIS A 354 -22.87 4.02 -10.10
CA HIS A 354 -23.02 3.96 -8.65
C HIS A 354 -22.57 5.25 -7.98
N ALA A 355 -21.41 5.80 -8.36
CA ALA A 355 -20.94 7.07 -7.81
C ALA A 355 -21.83 8.26 -8.22
N VAL A 356 -22.29 8.29 -9.48
CA VAL A 356 -23.22 9.31 -9.96
C VAL A 356 -24.60 9.16 -9.32
N HIS A 357 -25.05 7.95 -9.00
CA HIS A 357 -26.25 7.72 -8.21
C HIS A 357 -26.01 8.20 -6.77
N ASP A 358 -24.91 7.83 -6.11
CA ASP A 358 -24.58 8.34 -4.77
C ASP A 358 -24.50 9.90 -4.74
N GLU A 359 -24.07 10.55 -5.83
CA GLU A 359 -24.06 12.02 -5.98
C GLU A 359 -25.41 12.64 -6.41
N GLN A 360 -26.18 12.00 -7.30
CA GLN A 360 -27.43 12.54 -7.89
C GLN A 360 -28.70 12.11 -7.15
N THR A 361 -28.65 11.07 -6.33
CA THR A 361 -29.85 10.44 -5.77
C THR A 361 -30.52 11.25 -4.67
N ASN A 362 -30.02 12.43 -4.27
CA ASN A 362 -30.53 13.00 -3.02
C ASN A 362 -31.06 14.42 -2.97
N LEU A 363 -30.84 15.30 -3.95
CA LEU A 363 -31.30 16.69 -3.75
C LEU A 363 -31.73 17.36 -5.05
N ASP A 364 -32.97 17.87 -5.05
CA ASP A 364 -33.40 18.89 -5.99
C ASP A 364 -32.43 20.09 -5.95
N LYS A 365 -32.18 20.76 -7.09
CA LYS A 365 -31.23 21.89 -7.17
C LYS A 365 -31.59 23.00 -6.18
N GLN A 366 -32.88 23.25 -5.97
CA GLN A 366 -33.35 24.21 -4.97
C GLN A 366 -33.06 23.76 -3.55
N LEU A 367 -33.25 22.47 -3.23
CA LEU A 367 -32.95 21.91 -1.91
C LEU A 367 -31.45 21.85 -1.62
N ARG A 368 -30.61 21.58 -2.63
CA ARG A 368 -29.14 21.62 -2.51
C ARG A 368 -28.64 23.03 -2.20
N GLN A 369 -29.24 24.07 -2.81
CA GLN A 369 -28.92 25.46 -2.48
C GLN A 369 -29.31 25.80 -1.02
N LYS A 370 -30.49 25.36 -0.56
CA LYS A 370 -30.91 25.52 0.84
C LYS A 370 -29.97 24.81 1.80
N ILE A 371 -29.53 23.59 1.47
CA ILE A 371 -28.57 22.84 2.29
C ILE A 371 -27.21 23.54 2.37
N ASN A 372 -26.70 24.08 1.26
CA ASN A 372 -25.43 24.81 1.28
C ASN A 372 -25.52 26.08 2.14
N HIS A 373 -26.65 26.79 2.09
CA HIS A 373 -26.89 27.95 2.94
C HIS A 373 -27.03 27.54 4.41
N ALA A 374 -27.76 26.47 4.71
CA ALA A 374 -27.85 25.91 6.05
C ALA A 374 -26.47 25.49 6.57
N LEU A 375 -25.65 24.78 5.80
CA LEU A 375 -24.30 24.36 6.20
C LEU A 375 -23.39 25.54 6.59
N HIS A 376 -23.52 26.68 5.91
CA HIS A 376 -22.81 27.90 6.32
C HIS A 376 -23.23 28.33 7.73
N GLU A 377 -24.53 28.40 7.99
CA GLU A 377 -25.07 28.81 9.29
C GLU A 377 -24.81 27.79 10.41
N LEU A 378 -24.89 26.49 10.10
CA LEU A 378 -24.52 25.41 11.04
C LEU A 378 -23.05 25.54 11.47
N ASN A 379 -22.16 25.90 10.54
CA ASN A 379 -20.76 26.18 10.86
C ASN A 379 -20.60 27.48 11.67
N SER A 380 -21.40 28.51 11.43
CA SER A 380 -21.44 29.71 12.26
C SER A 380 -21.88 29.40 13.70
N ILE A 381 -22.88 28.53 13.88
CA ILE A 381 -23.35 28.05 15.19
C ILE A 381 -22.24 27.26 15.88
N ALA A 382 -21.62 26.31 15.18
CA ALA A 382 -20.51 25.52 15.70
C ALA A 382 -19.33 26.42 16.09
N PHE A 383 -18.96 27.38 15.25
CA PHE A 383 -17.91 28.35 15.56
C PHE A 383 -18.26 29.16 16.81
N THR A 384 -19.49 29.65 16.94
CA THR A 384 -19.93 30.41 18.12
C THR A 384 -19.87 29.56 19.38
N GLU A 385 -20.38 28.34 19.32
CA GLU A 385 -20.45 27.42 20.46
C GLU A 385 -19.11 26.73 20.76
N LEU A 386 -18.13 26.72 19.85
CA LEU A 386 -16.84 26.00 20.01
C LEU A 386 -15.59 26.88 19.93
N SER A 387 -15.68 28.17 19.59
CA SER A 387 -14.50 29.05 19.58
C SER A 387 -14.06 29.45 20.98
N ASP A 388 -12.75 29.53 21.15
CA ASP A 388 -12.10 30.10 22.33
C ASP A 388 -12.13 31.63 22.21
N ARG A 389 -12.79 32.33 23.15
CA ARG A 389 -12.33 33.69 23.44
C ARG A 389 -10.88 33.54 23.91
N ARG A 390 -9.95 34.26 23.27
CA ARG A 390 -8.53 34.29 23.69
C ARG A 390 -8.47 34.76 25.14
N ASP A 391 -8.33 33.82 26.06
CA ASP A 391 -7.64 34.05 27.31
C ASP A 391 -6.24 33.48 27.16
N ASP A 392 -5.27 34.40 27.20
CA ASP A 392 -3.87 34.11 27.16
C ASP A 392 -3.47 33.29 28.41
N GLY A 393 -2.84 32.13 28.19
CA GLY A 393 -1.90 31.57 29.16
C GLY A 393 -2.42 30.52 30.16
N ILE A 394 -3.16 29.49 29.72
CA ILE A 394 -3.37 28.29 30.53
C ILE A 394 -2.79 27.07 29.81
N GLN A 395 -1.89 26.36 30.50
CA GLN A 395 -1.32 25.08 30.08
C GLN A 395 -2.45 24.13 29.63
N ARG A 396 -2.41 23.66 28.38
CA ARG A 396 -3.36 22.63 27.89
C ARG A 396 -3.20 21.38 28.75
N GLN A 397 -4.19 21.11 29.60
CA GLN A 397 -4.31 19.87 30.35
C GLN A 397 -4.51 18.72 29.34
N ILE A 398 -3.84 17.59 29.57
CA ILE A 398 -3.93 16.43 28.67
C ILE A 398 -5.13 15.62 29.12
N ASP A 399 -6.17 15.59 28.29
CA ASP A 399 -7.38 14.82 28.58
C ASP A 399 -7.10 13.32 28.45
N LEU A 400 -7.11 12.65 29.60
CA LEU A 400 -7.15 11.19 29.73
C LEU A 400 -8.61 10.74 29.72
N PRO A 401 -8.95 9.59 29.11
CA PRO A 401 -10.31 9.07 29.23
C PRO A 401 -10.67 8.81 30.70
N PRO A 402 -11.97 8.77 31.07
CA PRO A 402 -12.41 8.53 32.45
C PRO A 402 -11.88 7.20 33.02
N SER A 403 -11.67 6.20 32.17
CA SER A 403 -11.02 4.93 32.51
C SER A 403 -9.56 5.09 32.98
N GLY A 404 -8.97 6.27 32.80
CA GLY A 404 -7.57 6.68 33.02
C GLY A 404 -6.55 5.89 32.21
N ILE A 405 -7.00 5.23 31.14
CA ILE A 405 -6.15 4.63 30.12
C ILE A 405 -6.80 4.82 28.74
N GLY A 406 -6.06 5.33 27.77
CA GLY A 406 -6.62 5.72 26.48
C GLY A 406 -5.61 5.76 25.35
N PHE A 407 -6.07 5.44 24.15
CA PHE A 407 -5.28 5.73 22.95
C PHE A 407 -5.63 7.10 22.39
N SER A 408 -4.61 7.83 21.96
CA SER A 408 -4.73 9.07 21.21
C SER A 408 -3.89 8.94 19.92
N PRO A 409 -4.53 8.93 18.73
CA PRO A 409 -5.99 8.91 18.51
C PRO A 409 -6.64 7.52 18.79
N GLU A 410 -7.95 7.49 19.03
CA GLU A 410 -8.74 6.24 19.16
C GLU A 410 -9.04 5.56 17.81
N ARG A 411 -8.88 6.29 16.71
CA ARG A 411 -8.98 5.76 15.35
C ARG A 411 -7.77 6.22 14.55
N ALA A 412 -7.14 5.31 13.81
CA ALA A 412 -6.01 5.64 12.96
C ALA A 412 -6.09 4.92 11.61
N TYR A 413 -5.58 5.59 10.59
CA TYR A 413 -5.35 5.00 9.29
C TYR A 413 -3.88 4.69 9.11
N VAL A 414 -3.60 3.54 8.51
CA VAL A 414 -2.24 3.16 8.15
C VAL A 414 -2.22 2.76 6.69
N GLN A 415 -1.27 3.30 5.94
CA GLN A 415 -1.05 2.85 4.58
C GLN A 415 -0.44 1.44 4.61
N THR A 416 -0.81 0.58 3.67
CA THR A 416 -0.21 -0.76 3.56
C THR A 416 1.32 -0.70 3.51
N GLY A 417 1.97 -1.51 4.34
CA GLY A 417 3.42 -1.59 4.53
C GLY A 417 4.05 -0.42 5.28
N GLN A 418 3.26 0.60 5.67
CA GLN A 418 3.69 1.71 6.51
C GLN A 418 3.36 1.44 7.98
N THR A 419 3.94 2.28 8.85
CA THR A 419 3.69 2.25 10.29
C THR A 419 3.00 3.52 10.76
N VAL A 420 2.10 3.38 11.74
CA VAL A 420 1.48 4.47 12.47
C VAL A 420 1.83 4.32 13.95
N THR A 421 2.00 5.44 14.65
CA THR A 421 2.24 5.44 16.10
C THR A 421 0.99 5.90 16.83
N LEU A 422 0.44 5.04 17.67
CA LEU A 422 -0.62 5.37 18.62
C LEU A 422 0.02 5.76 19.95
N THR A 423 -0.45 6.84 20.57
CA THR A 423 0.00 7.22 21.91
C THR A 423 -0.96 6.66 22.93
N LEU A 424 -0.48 5.78 23.80
CA LEU A 424 -1.22 5.32 24.96
C LEU A 424 -0.96 6.29 26.11
N LEU A 425 -2.01 6.91 26.63
CA LEU A 425 -1.99 7.76 27.81
C LEU A 425 -2.54 6.97 29.00
N VAL A 426 -1.90 7.08 30.15
CA VAL A 426 -2.26 6.38 31.39
C VAL A 426 -2.14 7.33 32.58
N GLU A 427 -3.10 7.31 33.49
CA GLU A 427 -3.01 8.03 34.75
C GLU A 427 -2.07 7.30 35.74
N LEU A 428 -0.95 7.94 36.11
CA LEU A 428 0.12 7.32 36.93
C LEU A 428 -0.16 7.30 38.44
N VAL A 429 -1.12 8.07 38.92
CA VAL A 429 -1.39 8.16 40.36
C VAL A 429 -2.25 6.98 40.81
N GLU A 430 -3.25 6.59 40.02
CA GLU A 430 -4.22 5.56 40.40
C GLU A 430 -4.11 4.23 39.61
N LYS A 431 -3.71 4.29 38.33
CA LYS A 431 -3.96 3.19 37.38
C LYS A 431 -2.69 2.59 36.79
N GLY A 432 -1.57 3.30 36.84
CA GLY A 432 -0.27 2.85 36.34
C GLY A 432 0.88 3.28 37.24
N ARG A 433 2.09 2.85 36.89
CA ARG A 433 3.33 3.32 37.52
C ARG A 433 4.31 3.69 36.41
N ALA A 434 5.14 4.69 36.62
CA ALA A 434 6.25 4.94 35.70
C ALA A 434 7.14 3.69 35.66
N GLY A 435 7.51 3.23 34.46
CA GLY A 435 8.24 1.99 34.26
C GLY A 435 7.37 0.73 34.16
N ALA A 436 6.04 0.81 34.35
CA ALA A 436 5.17 -0.34 34.15
C ALA A 436 5.12 -0.77 32.68
N THR A 437 5.09 -2.08 32.45
CA THR A 437 4.99 -2.67 31.11
C THR A 437 3.53 -2.91 30.74
N VAL A 438 3.13 -2.42 29.58
CA VAL A 438 1.81 -2.62 28.97
C VAL A 438 1.97 -3.66 27.86
N THR A 439 1.06 -4.63 27.84
CA THR A 439 0.96 -5.61 26.75
C THR A 439 -0.05 -5.13 25.73
N VAL A 440 0.31 -5.12 24.45
CA VAL A 440 -0.53 -4.61 23.37
C VAL A 440 -0.70 -5.68 22.30
N VAL A 441 -1.95 -5.93 21.92
CA VAL A 441 -2.33 -6.96 20.95
C VAL A 441 -3.28 -6.39 19.91
N SER A 442 -3.28 -7.01 18.73
CA SER A 442 -4.24 -6.75 17.66
C SER A 442 -5.17 -7.96 17.51
N ASN A 443 -6.45 -7.74 17.24
CA ASN A 443 -7.38 -8.81 16.89
C ASN A 443 -7.33 -9.21 15.40
N SER A 444 -6.50 -8.55 14.60
CA SER A 444 -6.43 -8.72 13.14
C SER A 444 -5.01 -9.07 12.71
N ALA A 445 -4.85 -10.18 11.98
CA ALA A 445 -3.56 -10.58 11.41
C ALA A 445 -3.04 -9.60 10.33
N GLU A 446 -3.91 -8.71 9.84
CA GLU A 446 -3.57 -7.69 8.86
C GLU A 446 -3.01 -6.41 9.51
N ILE A 447 -3.01 -6.34 10.84
CA ILE A 447 -2.55 -5.18 11.59
C ILE A 447 -1.62 -5.67 12.70
N ILE A 448 -0.33 -5.42 12.57
CA ILE A 448 0.68 -5.94 13.48
C ILE A 448 1.16 -4.88 14.46
N VAL A 449 1.16 -5.24 15.74
CA VAL A 449 1.81 -4.45 16.79
C VAL A 449 3.30 -4.79 16.79
N LEU A 450 4.15 -3.83 16.38
CA LEU A 450 5.59 -4.04 16.26
C LEU A 450 6.32 -4.10 17.60
N ASN A 451 5.75 -3.45 18.62
CA ASN A 451 6.23 -3.44 19.99
C ASN A 451 5.10 -3.90 20.93
N PRO A 452 4.84 -5.22 21.03
CA PRO A 452 3.75 -5.75 21.84
C PRO A 452 3.95 -5.51 23.33
N GLN A 453 5.16 -5.15 23.76
CA GLN A 453 5.45 -4.69 25.11
C GLN A 453 5.99 -3.26 25.05
N VAL A 454 5.33 -2.35 25.74
CA VAL A 454 5.73 -0.95 25.84
C VAL A 454 5.82 -0.53 27.30
N VAL A 455 6.78 0.34 27.62
CA VAL A 455 6.98 0.83 28.98
C VAL A 455 6.37 2.23 29.10
N ILE A 456 5.65 2.47 30.19
CA ILE A 456 5.04 3.78 30.48
C ILE A 456 6.11 4.73 31.00
N HIS A 457 6.21 5.91 30.39
CA HIS A 457 7.11 6.98 30.80
C HIS A 457 6.29 8.19 31.23
N PRO A 458 6.70 8.98 32.23
CA PRO A 458 6.03 10.23 32.56
C PRO A 458 5.94 11.16 31.34
N HIS A 459 4.80 11.81 31.18
CA HIS A 459 4.59 12.81 30.15
C HIS A 459 5.38 14.08 30.49
N LYS A 460 5.96 14.73 29.48
CA LYS A 460 6.88 15.86 29.68
C LYS A 460 6.22 17.08 30.34
N ASN A 461 4.94 17.29 30.05
CA ASN A 461 4.18 18.46 30.49
C ASN A 461 3.30 18.16 31.71
N ASP A 462 3.06 16.89 32.02
CA ASP A 462 2.25 16.50 33.19
C ASP A 462 2.79 15.18 33.78
N PRO A 463 3.51 15.23 34.91
CA PRO A 463 4.08 14.04 35.53
C PRO A 463 3.05 13.10 36.14
N LYS A 464 1.77 13.51 36.27
CA LYS A 464 0.67 12.61 36.70
C LYS A 464 0.22 11.68 35.57
N ILE A 465 0.65 11.95 34.34
CA ILE A 465 0.26 11.22 33.14
C ILE A 465 1.46 10.45 32.63
N GLY A 466 1.24 9.19 32.34
CA GLY A 466 2.15 8.29 31.69
C GLY A 466 1.82 8.20 30.22
N GLN A 467 2.85 8.09 29.39
CA GLN A 467 2.73 7.87 27.96
C GLN A 467 3.54 6.66 27.54
N ALA A 468 3.01 5.90 26.59
CA ALA A 468 3.72 4.87 25.87
C ALA A 468 3.41 4.96 24.38
N ARG A 469 4.41 4.71 23.52
CA ARG A 469 4.24 4.77 22.06
C ARG A 469 4.08 3.36 21.50
N VAL A 470 2.91 3.08 20.94
CA VAL A 470 2.61 1.81 20.28
C VAL A 470 2.74 1.99 18.78
N LYS A 471 3.62 1.21 18.15
CA LYS A 471 3.81 1.20 16.70
C LYS A 471 3.01 0.07 16.08
N VAL A 472 2.20 0.42 15.10
CA VAL A 472 1.31 -0.49 14.39
C VAL A 472 1.60 -0.44 12.90
N GLU A 473 1.56 -1.58 12.24
CA GLU A 473 1.79 -1.74 10.81
C GLU A 473 0.56 -2.35 10.13
N GLY A 474 0.15 -1.79 8.99
CA GLY A 474 -0.88 -2.37 8.13
C GLY A 474 -0.31 -3.28 7.05
N ARG A 475 -0.87 -4.47 6.86
CA ARG A 475 -0.37 -5.49 5.91
C ARG A 475 -1.27 -5.77 4.71
N GLN A 476 -2.57 -5.52 4.83
CA GLN A 476 -3.52 -5.79 3.75
C GLN A 476 -4.51 -4.64 3.60
N VAL A 477 -4.55 -4.03 2.41
CA VAL A 477 -5.53 -2.97 2.06
C VAL A 477 -6.97 -3.44 2.29
N GLY A 478 -7.77 -2.60 2.93
CA GLY A 478 -9.16 -2.89 3.30
C GLY A 478 -9.28 -3.72 4.59
N GLY A 479 -8.17 -4.08 5.21
CA GLY A 479 -8.14 -4.69 6.53
C GLY A 479 -8.52 -3.68 7.63
N GLU A 480 -9.23 -4.18 8.63
CA GLU A 480 -9.59 -3.44 9.84
C GLU A 480 -9.26 -4.30 11.06
N GLY A 481 -8.93 -3.64 12.18
CA GLY A 481 -8.61 -4.32 13.42
C GLY A 481 -8.59 -3.38 14.61
N THR A 482 -8.82 -3.94 15.79
CA THR A 482 -8.80 -3.25 17.07
C THR A 482 -7.51 -3.59 17.81
N ILE A 483 -6.74 -2.55 18.13
CA ILE A 483 -5.56 -2.61 18.98
C ILE A 483 -6.02 -2.48 20.42
N THR A 484 -5.68 -3.46 21.26
CA THR A 484 -6.02 -3.45 22.69
C THR A 484 -4.75 -3.42 23.53
N ALA A 485 -4.63 -2.42 24.39
CA ALA A 485 -3.58 -2.31 25.40
C ALA A 485 -4.10 -2.86 26.74
N TYR A 486 -3.28 -3.65 27.42
CA TYR A 486 -3.56 -4.24 28.74
C TYR A 486 -2.52 -3.78 29.76
N LEU A 487 -3.00 -3.17 30.84
CA LEU A 487 -2.23 -2.81 32.02
C LEU A 487 -2.91 -3.41 33.26
N GLY A 488 -2.51 -4.63 33.63
CA GLY A 488 -3.21 -5.39 34.66
C GLY A 488 -4.68 -5.60 34.29
N LYS A 489 -5.61 -5.06 35.08
CA LYS A 489 -7.06 -5.11 34.83
C LYS A 489 -7.58 -4.03 33.89
N TYR A 490 -6.77 -3.00 33.61
CA TYR A 490 -7.18 -1.86 32.79
C TYR A 490 -6.89 -2.15 31.33
N ARG A 491 -7.80 -1.70 30.45
CA ARG A 491 -7.63 -1.83 29.00
C ARG A 491 -8.02 -0.56 28.26
N ALA A 492 -7.34 -0.29 27.15
CA ALA A 492 -7.73 0.72 26.17
C ALA A 492 -7.75 0.12 24.77
N GLN A 493 -8.59 0.67 23.91
CA GLN A 493 -8.78 0.21 22.54
C GLN A 493 -8.62 1.33 21.54
N ALA A 494 -8.06 1.01 20.37
CA ALA A 494 -8.02 1.87 19.21
C ALA A 494 -8.39 1.08 17.96
N LEU A 495 -9.13 1.69 17.05
CA LEU A 495 -9.46 1.12 15.75
C LEU A 495 -8.40 1.53 14.73
N VAL A 496 -7.88 0.56 13.99
CA VAL A 496 -6.93 0.81 12.90
C VAL A 496 -7.49 0.23 11.61
N GLN A 497 -7.48 1.04 10.56
CA GLN A 497 -7.88 0.61 9.21
C GLN A 497 -6.72 0.78 8.23
N VAL A 498 -6.49 -0.23 7.41
CA VAL A 498 -5.44 -0.26 6.40
C VAL A 498 -5.98 0.29 5.08
N ARG A 499 -5.40 1.41 4.62
CA ARG A 499 -5.77 2.08 3.37
C ARG A 499 -4.68 1.91 2.30
N SER A 500 -5.10 2.05 1.06
CA SER A 500 -4.17 2.00 -0.08
C SER A 500 -3.47 3.35 -0.29
N LYS A 501 -4.26 4.42 -0.35
CA LYS A 501 -3.75 5.78 -0.51
C LYS A 501 -3.26 6.30 0.83
N LYS A 502 -2.09 6.94 0.81
CA LYS A 502 -1.68 7.81 1.91
C LYS A 502 -2.70 8.94 1.99
N GLU A 503 -3.25 9.22 3.17
CA GLU A 503 -3.91 10.50 3.36
C GLU A 503 -2.86 11.57 3.05
N THR A 504 -3.01 12.22 1.90
CA THR A 504 -2.48 13.56 1.76
C THR A 504 -3.18 14.31 2.88
N MET A 505 -2.47 14.56 3.97
CA MET A 505 -2.67 15.81 4.66
C MET A 505 -2.41 16.85 3.57
N THR A 506 -3.45 17.19 2.81
CA THR A 506 -3.51 18.49 2.15
C THR A 506 -3.09 19.41 3.26
N VAL A 507 -1.90 19.99 3.09
CA VAL A 507 -1.40 21.06 3.94
C VAL A 507 -2.64 21.89 4.22
N ALA A 508 -3.09 21.87 5.47
CA ALA A 508 -4.27 22.62 5.87
C ALA A 508 -4.08 23.99 5.22
N PRO A 509 -4.98 24.44 4.32
CA PRO A 509 -4.80 25.70 3.65
C PRO A 509 -4.43 26.71 4.72
N SER A 510 -3.25 27.28 4.55
CA SER A 510 -2.62 28.12 5.53
C SER A 510 -3.62 29.19 5.94
N ARG A 511 -4.14 29.09 7.17
CA ARG A 511 -5.04 30.04 7.85
C ARG A 511 -6.35 30.31 7.09
N GLY A 512 -7.47 29.73 7.56
CA GLY A 512 -8.80 30.18 7.11
C GLY A 512 -10.04 29.47 7.66
N SER A 513 -10.21 28.15 7.51
CA SER A 513 -11.56 27.55 7.64
C SER A 513 -11.74 26.67 8.89
N ASN A 514 -12.48 27.20 9.87
CA ASN A 514 -12.93 26.53 11.08
C ASN A 514 -14.27 25.78 10.81
N THR A 515 -14.34 24.98 9.76
CA THR A 515 -15.58 24.33 9.28
C THR A 515 -15.73 22.92 9.83
N LEU A 516 -16.73 22.71 10.71
CA LEU A 516 -17.07 21.44 11.35
C LEU A 516 -17.96 20.54 10.49
N PHE A 517 -18.84 21.13 9.67
CA PHE A 517 -19.78 20.41 8.80
C PHE A 517 -19.46 20.74 7.33
N THR A 518 -19.19 19.72 6.51
CA THR A 518 -18.73 19.88 5.13
C THR A 518 -19.80 19.57 4.09
N ASP A 519 -20.65 18.55 4.34
CA ASP A 519 -21.72 18.14 3.41
C ASP A 519 -22.84 17.38 4.15
N ILE A 520 -23.94 17.12 3.44
CA ILE A 520 -25.05 16.25 3.86
C ILE A 520 -25.29 15.19 2.77
N HIS A 521 -25.16 13.92 3.14
CA HIS A 521 -25.38 12.76 2.29
C HIS A 521 -26.58 11.95 2.76
N PHE A 522 -27.13 11.12 1.87
CA PHE A 522 -28.15 10.17 2.25
C PHE A 522 -27.74 8.78 1.76
N ASP A 523 -27.91 7.78 2.62
CA ASP A 523 -27.38 6.43 2.40
C ASP A 523 -28.42 5.38 2.76
N ASP A 524 -28.77 4.54 1.79
CA ASP A 524 -29.74 3.45 1.92
C ASP A 524 -29.11 2.14 2.44
N ARG A 525 -27.78 2.11 2.61
CA ARG A 525 -27.02 0.94 3.11
C ARG A 525 -26.79 0.97 4.63
N THR A 526 -27.31 1.98 5.30
CA THR A 526 -27.12 2.23 6.73
C THR A 526 -28.03 1.36 7.61
N ASP A 527 -27.68 1.17 8.88
CA ASP A 527 -28.51 0.41 9.83
C ASP A 527 -29.92 1.03 9.90
N PRO A 528 -30.99 0.28 9.58
CA PRO A 528 -32.35 0.80 9.55
C PRO A 528 -32.88 1.27 10.91
N ARG A 529 -32.17 1.00 12.02
CA ARG A 529 -32.50 1.50 13.37
C ARG A 529 -32.07 2.95 13.58
N GLN A 530 -31.13 3.46 12.78
CA GLN A 530 -30.63 4.81 12.88
C GLN A 530 -31.22 5.67 11.77
N ARG A 531 -31.69 6.88 12.09
CA ARG A 531 -32.30 7.79 11.11
C ARG A 531 -31.30 8.81 10.55
N VAL A 532 -30.33 9.18 11.37
CA VAL A 532 -29.27 10.14 11.02
C VAL A 532 -28.05 9.91 11.90
N TYR A 533 -26.87 10.18 11.37
CA TYR A 533 -25.63 10.29 12.13
C TYR A 533 -24.67 11.28 11.50
N PHE A 534 -23.67 11.68 12.27
CA PHE A 534 -22.58 12.49 11.76
C PHE A 534 -21.37 11.60 11.44
N ASP A 535 -20.98 11.57 10.16
CA ASP A 535 -19.75 10.93 9.71
C ASP A 535 -18.57 11.87 10.00
N ARG A 536 -17.95 11.65 11.14
CA ARG A 536 -16.75 12.39 11.60
C ARG A 536 -15.55 12.24 10.65
N VAL A 537 -15.53 11.23 9.77
CA VAL A 537 -14.43 10.99 8.83
C VAL A 537 -14.52 11.96 7.66
N ASN A 538 -15.72 12.13 7.11
CA ASN A 538 -15.97 13.04 6.00
C ASN A 538 -16.44 14.43 6.47
N SER A 539 -16.61 14.62 7.78
CA SER A 539 -17.27 15.78 8.41
C SER A 539 -18.66 16.05 7.84
N SER A 540 -19.37 14.99 7.45
CA SER A 540 -20.64 15.08 6.76
C SER A 540 -21.79 14.51 7.59
N ILE A 541 -23.00 15.03 7.38
CA ILE A 541 -24.22 14.51 8.00
C ILE A 541 -24.78 13.43 7.09
N VAL A 542 -25.00 12.23 7.59
CA VAL A 542 -25.55 11.11 6.82
C VAL A 542 -26.97 10.81 7.27
N ILE A 543 -27.91 10.92 6.34
CA ILE A 543 -29.34 10.61 6.53
C ILE A 543 -29.60 9.18 6.05
N ALA A 544 -30.10 8.34 6.94
CA ALA A 544 -30.35 6.93 6.66
C ALA A 544 -31.72 6.74 6.00
N THR A 545 -31.75 6.61 4.67
CA THR A 545 -33.01 6.52 3.89
C THR A 545 -33.70 5.16 4.04
N ALA A 546 -32.97 4.13 4.46
CA ALA A 546 -33.54 2.81 4.78
C ALA A 546 -34.32 2.78 6.11
N ALA A 547 -34.19 3.81 6.96
CA ALA A 547 -34.89 3.86 8.25
C ALA A 547 -36.42 3.95 8.04
N PRO A 548 -37.24 3.12 8.71
CA PRO A 548 -38.69 3.04 8.46
C PRO A 548 -39.42 4.37 8.54
N SER A 549 -39.04 5.25 9.47
CA SER A 549 -39.66 6.56 9.65
C SER A 549 -39.19 7.62 8.66
N VAL A 550 -38.03 7.42 8.01
CA VAL A 550 -37.50 8.32 6.97
C VAL A 550 -38.07 7.91 5.62
N LYS A 551 -38.18 6.60 5.39
CA LYS A 551 -38.66 5.98 4.15
C LYS A 551 -40.06 6.44 3.71
N ILE A 552 -40.95 6.77 4.65
CA ILE A 552 -42.32 7.24 4.34
C ILE A 552 -42.36 8.67 3.77
N TYR A 553 -41.28 9.43 3.92
CA TYR A 553 -41.12 10.77 3.37
C TYR A 553 -40.24 10.77 2.12
N LEU A 554 -40.03 9.59 1.52
CA LEU A 554 -39.40 9.47 0.22
C LEU A 554 -40.48 9.47 -0.87
N ASP A 555 -40.18 10.13 -1.99
CA ASP A 555 -41.02 10.11 -3.18
C ASP A 555 -40.96 8.74 -3.89
N LYS A 556 -41.70 8.61 -4.99
CA LYS A 556 -41.76 7.37 -5.79
C LYS A 556 -40.41 6.98 -6.41
N GLN A 557 -39.41 7.86 -6.36
CA GLN A 557 -38.05 7.67 -6.83
C GLN A 557 -37.05 7.47 -5.68
N ASN A 558 -37.53 7.21 -4.44
CA ASN A 558 -36.74 7.09 -3.22
C ASN A 558 -35.95 8.35 -2.84
N ARG A 559 -36.34 9.52 -3.32
CA ARG A 559 -35.71 10.80 -2.95
C ARG A 559 -36.48 11.42 -1.80
N LEU A 560 -35.82 12.16 -0.91
CA LEU A 560 -36.55 12.90 0.11
C LEU A 560 -37.55 13.86 -0.55
N ASP A 561 -38.82 13.73 -0.20
CA ASP A 561 -39.89 14.55 -0.72
C ASP A 561 -39.62 16.04 -0.42
N THR A 562 -39.77 16.90 -1.43
CA THR A 562 -39.54 18.35 -1.27
C THR A 562 -40.75 19.08 -0.71
N THR A 563 -41.83 18.36 -0.39
CA THR A 563 -42.97 18.90 0.37
C THR A 563 -42.54 19.48 1.71
N VAL A 564 -43.40 20.34 2.27
CA VAL A 564 -43.18 20.93 3.60
C VAL A 564 -42.92 19.84 4.65
N GLN A 565 -43.60 18.70 4.56
CA GLN A 565 -43.42 17.56 5.46
C GLN A 565 -42.01 16.95 5.37
N GLY A 566 -41.49 16.76 4.15
CA GLY A 566 -40.13 16.26 3.95
C GLY A 566 -39.05 17.28 4.36
N GLN A 567 -39.28 18.57 4.10
CA GLN A 567 -38.39 19.65 4.55
C GLN A 567 -38.34 19.73 6.09
N VAL A 568 -39.48 19.61 6.77
CA VAL A 568 -39.56 19.59 8.23
C VAL A 568 -38.79 18.38 8.79
N LEU A 569 -38.97 17.19 8.21
CA LEU A 569 -38.20 16.02 8.62
C LEU A 569 -36.69 16.24 8.46
N LEU A 570 -36.27 16.79 7.31
CA LEU A 570 -34.87 17.06 7.03
C LEU A 570 -34.26 18.02 8.06
N ALA A 571 -34.97 19.10 8.38
CA ALA A 571 -34.56 20.08 9.36
C ALA A 571 -34.38 19.45 10.76
N GLU A 572 -35.30 18.58 11.16
CA GLU A 572 -35.22 17.85 12.43
C GLU A 572 -34.00 16.90 12.48
N LEU A 573 -33.76 16.12 11.42
CA LEU A 573 -32.64 15.18 11.37
C LEU A 573 -31.28 15.90 11.37
N ILE A 574 -31.18 17.00 10.63
CA ILE A 574 -29.97 17.84 10.62
C ILE A 574 -29.75 18.47 11.99
N THR A 575 -30.81 19.01 12.61
CA THR A 575 -30.75 19.58 13.96
C THR A 575 -30.26 18.54 14.96
N GLU A 576 -30.81 17.32 14.89
CA GLU A 576 -30.39 16.21 15.75
C GLU A 576 -28.90 15.92 15.60
N ALA A 577 -28.40 15.76 14.36
CA ALA A 577 -27.01 15.43 14.11
C ALA A 577 -26.05 16.56 14.53
N VAL A 578 -26.39 17.81 14.20
CA VAL A 578 -25.56 18.98 14.45
C VAL A 578 -25.48 19.27 15.94
N CYS A 579 -26.62 19.40 16.63
CA CYS A 579 -26.63 19.72 18.05
C CYS A 579 -25.94 18.63 18.86
N ARG A 580 -26.08 17.36 18.46
CA ARG A 580 -25.44 16.23 19.13
C ARG A 580 -23.92 16.24 18.94
N GLU A 581 -23.43 16.55 17.74
CA GLU A 581 -21.99 16.64 17.49
C GLU A 581 -21.38 17.89 18.14
N ILE A 582 -22.08 19.04 18.17
CA ILE A 582 -21.59 20.23 18.89
C ILE A 582 -21.57 19.95 20.40
N ALA A 583 -22.62 19.35 20.97
CA ALA A 583 -22.66 18.95 22.38
C ALA A 583 -21.50 18.01 22.72
N ARG A 584 -21.32 16.96 21.92
CA ARG A 584 -20.22 16.01 22.07
C ARG A 584 -18.87 16.70 21.94
N SER A 585 -18.64 17.45 20.85
CA SER A 585 -17.37 18.14 20.63
C SER A 585 -17.11 19.21 21.69
N GLY A 586 -18.12 19.82 22.29
CA GLY A 586 -17.96 20.77 23.38
C GLY A 586 -17.57 20.07 24.68
N VAL A 587 -18.14 18.90 24.99
CA VAL A 587 -17.72 18.07 26.13
C VAL A 587 -16.32 17.50 25.91
N GLU A 588 -16.03 16.93 24.73
CA GLU A 588 -14.72 16.39 24.35
C GLU A 588 -13.60 17.45 24.37
N ARG A 589 -13.92 18.73 24.09
CA ARG A 589 -12.97 19.85 24.15
C ARG A 589 -12.92 20.54 25.52
N GLY A 590 -13.62 20.00 26.53
CA GLY A 590 -13.69 20.57 27.87
C GLY A 590 -14.44 21.91 27.97
N LYS A 591 -15.12 22.35 26.90
CA LYS A 591 -15.89 23.60 26.87
C LYS A 591 -17.25 23.48 27.56
N PHE A 592 -17.86 22.30 27.48
CA PHE A 592 -19.10 21.98 28.17
C PHE A 592 -18.79 21.15 29.40
N LEU A 593 -19.19 21.66 30.57
CA LEU A 593 -19.03 20.98 31.84
C LEU A 593 -19.80 19.66 31.81
N ALA A 594 -19.08 18.58 32.10
CA ALA A 594 -19.61 17.24 32.28
C ALA A 594 -19.05 16.69 33.60
N PRO A 595 -19.90 16.34 34.58
CA PRO A 595 -19.46 15.65 35.78
C PRO A 595 -18.87 14.27 35.42
N ASP A 596 -17.82 13.86 36.13
CA ASP A 596 -17.12 12.60 35.88
C ASP A 596 -18.08 11.40 35.85
N GLY A 597 -18.01 10.60 34.77
CA GLY A 597 -18.86 9.42 34.59
C GLY A 597 -20.32 9.72 34.21
N ALA A 598 -20.68 11.00 34.03
CA ALA A 598 -21.98 11.46 33.55
C ALA A 598 -21.84 12.16 32.19
N GLU A 599 -20.82 11.84 31.38
CA GLU A 599 -20.57 12.52 30.10
C GLU A 599 -21.71 12.28 29.11
N ALA A 600 -22.31 11.09 29.12
CA ALA A 600 -23.48 10.78 28.30
C ALA A 600 -24.68 11.68 28.67
N ASP A 601 -24.91 11.87 29.98
CA ASP A 601 -25.97 12.73 30.50
C ASP A 601 -25.66 14.21 30.23
N ALA A 602 -24.39 14.61 30.35
CA ALA A 602 -23.95 15.97 30.03
C ALA A 602 -24.09 16.27 28.54
N ILE A 603 -23.67 15.36 27.65
CA ILE A 603 -23.89 15.47 26.21
C ILE A 603 -25.39 15.54 25.92
N HIS A 604 -26.21 14.72 26.58
CA HIS A 604 -27.67 14.76 26.40
C HIS A 604 -28.28 16.08 26.86
N ASN A 605 -27.88 16.61 28.02
CA ASN A 605 -28.34 17.89 28.54
C ASN A 605 -27.92 19.06 27.64
N HIS A 606 -26.67 19.07 27.17
CA HIS A 606 -26.18 20.10 26.24
C HIS A 606 -26.80 19.95 24.85
N PHE A 607 -27.07 18.73 24.41
CA PHE A 607 -27.85 18.47 23.19
C PHE A 607 -29.24 19.10 23.29
N ILE A 608 -29.98 18.86 24.38
CA ILE A 608 -31.31 19.47 24.62
C ILE A 608 -31.19 21.00 24.64
N ARG A 609 -30.19 21.55 25.35
CA ARG A 609 -29.94 23.01 25.40
C ARG A 609 -29.74 23.59 24.00
N LEU A 610 -28.88 22.96 23.19
CA LEU A 610 -28.57 23.40 21.83
C LEU A 610 -29.77 23.25 20.90
N GLN A 611 -30.54 22.17 21.02
CA GLN A 611 -31.76 21.97 20.24
C GLN A 611 -32.78 23.08 20.55
N ASN A 612 -33.05 23.37 21.82
CA ASN A 612 -33.94 24.48 22.21
C ASN A 612 -33.48 25.84 21.68
N ARG A 613 -32.15 26.04 21.60
CA ARG A 613 -31.56 27.30 21.17
C ARG A 613 -31.52 27.48 19.65
N TYR A 614 -31.34 26.41 18.88
CA TYR A 614 -31.01 26.50 17.45
C TYR A 614 -31.99 25.81 16.51
N SER A 615 -32.88 24.94 17.00
CA SER A 615 -33.83 24.20 16.14
C SER A 615 -34.69 25.14 15.29
N HIS A 616 -35.19 26.24 15.85
CA HIS A 616 -36.03 27.19 15.11
C HIS A 616 -35.28 27.87 13.95
N LEU A 617 -33.99 28.19 14.13
CA LEU A 617 -33.15 28.79 13.09
C LEU A 617 -32.88 27.79 11.96
N ILE A 618 -32.55 26.55 12.30
CA ILE A 618 -32.31 25.49 11.30
C ILE A 618 -33.58 25.24 10.48
N HIS A 619 -34.74 25.25 11.14
CA HIS A 619 -36.04 25.14 10.45
C HIS A 619 -36.32 26.32 9.53
N GLU A 620 -36.01 27.56 9.93
CA GLU A 620 -36.21 28.75 9.10
C GLU A 620 -35.36 28.70 7.80
N TYR A 621 -34.17 28.09 7.84
CA TYR A 621 -33.32 27.96 6.66
C TYR A 621 -33.73 26.84 5.70
N ILE A 622 -34.36 25.79 6.21
CA ILE A 622 -34.66 24.56 5.44
C ILE A 622 -36.13 24.50 5.02
N VAL A 623 -37.05 24.96 5.88
CA VAL A 623 -38.49 24.87 5.68
C VAL A 623 -39.03 26.16 5.09
N THR A 624 -39.63 26.05 3.90
CA THR A 624 -40.40 27.13 3.28
C THR A 624 -41.88 26.84 3.41
N LEU A 625 -42.62 27.77 4.03
CA LEU A 625 -44.09 27.79 4.00
C LEU A 625 -44.50 28.50 2.71
N GLU A 626 -44.78 27.73 1.65
CA GLU A 626 -45.54 28.26 0.50
C GLU A 626 -47.03 28.29 0.80
#